data_AF-A0A1M2ZR90-F1
#
_entry.id   AF-A0A1M2ZR90-F1
#
_cell.length_a   1.000
_cell.length_b   1.000
_cell.length_c   1.000
_cell.angle_alpha   90.00
_cell.angle_beta   90.00
_cell.angle_gamma   90.00
#
_symmetry.space_group_name_H-M   'P 1'
#
loop_
_entity.id
_entity.type
_entity.pdbx_description
1 polymer ?
#
loop_
_entity_poly.entity_id
_entity_poly.type
_entity_poly.pdbx_seq_one_letter_code
_entity_poly.pdbx_strand_id
1 'polypeptide(L)'
;MNVTPPFSSVDDVSPAEALVAADVARGVTRMLLRHELVAIAEVPLEGGRRADLMALDARGRITIVEIKVSRADLLGDGKWQDYLAHCDRFFWAVPAGFDASPIDGPAFLPERTGLIVADRYDAAVVREARTDPLAAHVRKRCTLAFARRAGRRLIALADPDAGPGF
;
A
#
# COMPACT_ATOMS: atom_id res chain seq x y z
N MET A 1 20.30 -37.84 -31.55
CA MET A 1 18.98 -37.26 -31.24
C MET A 1 19.11 -36.50 -29.94
N ASN A 2 19.28 -35.18 -29.99
CA ASN A 2 19.33 -34.32 -28.81
C ASN A 2 18.00 -33.58 -28.71
N VAL A 3 17.21 -33.92 -27.70
CA VAL A 3 15.94 -33.24 -27.42
C VAL A 3 16.26 -31.97 -26.64
N THR A 4 16.13 -30.81 -27.27
CA THR A 4 16.21 -29.51 -26.60
C THR A 4 14.93 -29.32 -25.77
N PRO A 5 14.98 -28.97 -24.48
CA PRO A 5 13.77 -28.69 -23.72
C PRO A 5 13.20 -27.32 -24.13
N PRO A 6 11.87 -27.13 -24.22
CA PRO A 6 11.28 -25.85 -24.57
C PRO A 6 10.82 -25.12 -23.30
N PHE A 7 11.71 -24.60 -22.48
CA PHE A 7 11.28 -23.66 -21.42
C PHE A 7 12.39 -22.68 -21.06
N SER A 8 12.33 -21.47 -21.63
CA SER A 8 12.84 -20.26 -20.97
C SER A 8 12.42 -19.01 -21.75
N SER A 9 11.33 -18.37 -21.32
CA SER A 9 11.16 -16.91 -21.44
C SER A 9 10.08 -16.45 -20.44
N VAL A 10 10.35 -16.54 -19.14
CA VAL A 10 9.65 -15.68 -18.17
C VAL A 10 10.39 -14.36 -18.15
N ASP A 11 10.34 -13.61 -19.26
CA ASP A 11 10.93 -12.27 -19.39
C ASP A 11 10.45 -11.59 -20.69
N ASP A 12 9.13 -11.58 -20.94
CA ASP A 12 8.57 -10.72 -21.99
C ASP A 12 7.23 -10.11 -21.54
N VAL A 13 7.27 -9.39 -20.42
CA VAL A 13 6.26 -8.36 -20.17
C VAL A 13 6.82 -7.09 -20.79
N SER A 14 6.18 -6.60 -21.85
CA SER A 14 6.62 -5.39 -22.52
C SER A 14 6.60 -4.21 -21.53
N PRO A 15 7.47 -3.18 -21.66
CA PRO A 15 7.46 -2.01 -20.78
C PRO A 15 6.12 -1.27 -20.72
N ALA A 16 5.25 -1.46 -21.72
CA ALA A 16 3.90 -0.93 -21.77
C ALA A 16 2.88 -1.73 -20.92
N GLU A 17 3.22 -2.94 -20.51
CA GLU A 17 2.39 -3.84 -19.69
C GLU A 17 2.83 -3.90 -18.23
N ALA A 18 3.98 -3.30 -17.88
CA ALA A 18 4.44 -3.20 -16.50
C ALA A 18 3.45 -2.36 -15.66
N LEU A 19 2.91 -2.96 -14.61
CA LEU A 19 2.00 -2.28 -13.69
C LEU A 19 2.73 -1.15 -12.95
N VAL A 20 2.12 0.04 -12.94
CA VAL A 20 2.63 1.20 -12.21
C VAL A 20 2.01 1.30 -10.81
N ALA A 21 2.57 2.14 -9.94
CA ALA A 21 2.08 2.29 -8.57
C ALA A 21 0.59 2.68 -8.52
N ALA A 22 0.12 3.49 -9.47
CA ALA A 22 -1.29 3.86 -9.58
C ALA A 22 -2.21 2.67 -9.92
N ASP A 23 -1.74 1.69 -10.70
CA ASP A 23 -2.51 0.48 -10.99
C ASP A 23 -2.66 -0.37 -9.73
N VAL A 24 -1.55 -0.63 -9.02
CA VAL A 24 -1.54 -1.36 -7.75
C VAL A 24 -2.42 -0.64 -6.72
N ALA A 25 -2.30 0.69 -6.57
CA ALA A 25 -3.10 1.48 -5.66
C ALA A 25 -4.60 1.31 -5.92
N ARG A 26 -5.01 1.26 -7.19
CA ARG A 26 -6.40 1.07 -7.59
C ARG A 26 -6.92 -0.30 -7.21
N GLY A 27 -6.17 -1.37 -7.51
CA GLY A 27 -6.54 -2.75 -7.14
C GLY A 27 -6.66 -2.90 -5.61
N VAL A 28 -5.66 -2.42 -4.88
CA VAL A 28 -5.65 -2.46 -3.41
C VAL A 28 -6.82 -1.67 -2.83
N THR A 29 -7.11 -0.46 -3.33
CA THR A 29 -8.23 0.36 -2.84
C THR A 29 -9.58 -0.34 -3.04
N ARG A 30 -9.78 -1.03 -4.16
CA ARG A 30 -11.00 -1.82 -4.41
C ARG A 30 -11.12 -3.00 -3.46
N MET A 31 -10.04 -3.74 -3.27
CA MET A 31 -9.98 -4.85 -2.32
C MET A 31 -10.31 -4.35 -0.90
N LEU A 32 -9.64 -3.29 -0.44
CA LEU A 32 -9.89 -2.68 0.87
C LEU A 32 -11.36 -2.32 1.07
N LEU A 33 -11.99 -1.71 0.06
CA LEU A 33 -13.41 -1.35 0.12
C LEU A 33 -14.32 -2.57 0.28
N ARG A 34 -14.03 -3.68 -0.41
CA ARG A 34 -14.78 -4.95 -0.24
C ARG A 34 -14.61 -5.55 1.15
N HIS A 35 -13.51 -5.25 1.83
CA HIS A 35 -13.27 -5.63 3.23
C HIS A 35 -13.77 -4.58 4.24
N GLU A 36 -14.61 -3.62 3.80
CA GLU A 36 -15.18 -2.55 4.63
C GLU A 36 -14.12 -1.58 5.21
N LEU A 37 -13.01 -1.38 4.49
CA LEU A 37 -12.04 -0.33 4.76
C LEU A 37 -12.16 0.79 3.73
N VAL A 38 -12.18 2.03 4.20
CA VAL A 38 -12.12 3.22 3.34
C VAL A 38 -10.68 3.74 3.30
N ALA A 39 -10.15 3.99 2.11
CA ALA A 39 -8.76 4.38 1.92
C ALA A 39 -8.61 5.74 1.24
N ILE A 40 -7.52 6.43 1.55
CA ILE A 40 -7.05 7.59 0.79
C ILE A 40 -5.55 7.40 0.48
N ALA A 41 -5.14 7.81 -0.71
CA ALA A 41 -3.74 7.70 -1.14
C ALA A 41 -2.84 8.83 -0.61
N GLU A 42 -1.53 8.72 -0.73
CA GLU A 42 -0.56 9.81 -0.52
C GLU A 42 -0.81 10.58 0.79
N VAL A 43 -0.67 9.90 1.93
CA VAL A 43 -1.00 10.47 3.26
C VAL A 43 0.27 10.86 3.99
N PRO A 44 0.58 12.17 4.10
CA PRO A 44 1.62 12.65 4.99
C PRO A 44 1.39 12.18 6.43
N LEU A 45 2.44 11.59 7.00
CA LEU A 45 2.53 11.16 8.39
C LEU A 45 3.42 12.13 9.16
N GLU A 46 3.42 12.00 10.49
CA GLU A 46 4.43 12.69 11.30
C GLU A 46 5.83 12.14 10.97
N GLY A 47 6.87 12.94 11.17
CA GLY A 47 8.24 12.55 10.83
C GLY A 47 8.59 12.70 9.34
N GLY A 48 7.72 13.35 8.56
CA GLY A 48 7.99 13.68 7.14
C GLY A 48 7.78 12.52 6.17
N ARG A 49 7.22 11.40 6.64
CA ARG A 49 6.84 10.26 5.79
C ARG A 49 5.54 10.53 5.04
N ARG A 50 5.30 9.73 4.01
CA ARG A 50 4.05 9.71 3.27
C ARG A 50 3.69 8.26 3.01
N ALA A 51 2.54 7.83 3.50
CA ALA A 51 2.01 6.51 3.19
C ALA A 51 1.37 6.50 1.81
N ASP A 52 1.61 5.45 1.03
CA ASP A 52 1.01 5.32 -0.31
C ASP A 52 -0.51 5.16 -0.19
N LEU A 53 -0.96 4.30 0.71
CA LEU A 53 -2.36 4.21 1.13
C LEU A 53 -2.46 4.17 2.65
N MET A 54 -3.42 4.92 3.19
CA MET A 54 -3.91 4.77 4.56
C MET A 54 -5.38 4.40 4.49
N ALA A 55 -5.78 3.39 5.25
CA ALA A 55 -7.15 2.89 5.30
C ALA A 55 -7.69 2.82 6.73
N LEU A 56 -9.00 3.03 6.86
CA LEU A 56 -9.73 3.05 8.13
C LEU A 56 -10.88 2.05 8.06
N ASP A 57 -11.00 1.20 9.08
CA ASP A 57 -12.16 0.31 9.24
C ASP A 57 -13.23 0.87 10.17
N ALA A 58 -14.38 0.20 10.27
CA ALA A 58 -15.50 0.61 11.12
C ALA A 58 -15.19 0.64 12.63
N ARG A 59 -14.10 -0.01 13.07
CA ARG A 59 -13.62 0.00 14.47
C ARG A 59 -12.56 1.08 14.72
N GLY A 60 -12.23 1.88 13.70
CA GLY A 60 -11.18 2.89 13.77
C GLY A 60 -9.77 2.31 13.75
N ARG A 61 -9.59 1.06 13.30
CA ARG A 61 -8.25 0.50 13.05
C ARG A 61 -7.70 1.07 11.76
N ILE A 62 -6.43 1.41 11.82
CA ILE A 62 -5.68 2.05 10.75
C ILE A 62 -4.79 0.99 10.09
N THR A 63 -4.90 0.87 8.78
CA THR A 63 -4.02 0.06 7.96
C THR A 63 -3.18 0.99 7.07
N ILE A 64 -1.87 0.78 7.04
CA ILE A 64 -0.99 1.40 6.04
C ILE A 64 -0.62 0.34 5.01
N VAL A 65 -0.63 0.73 3.74
CA VAL A 65 -0.13 -0.10 2.64
C VAL A 65 0.92 0.69 1.88
N GLU A 66 2.13 0.14 1.79
CA GLU A 66 3.21 0.68 0.96
C GLU A 66 3.34 -0.14 -0.34
N ILE A 67 3.33 0.56 -1.47
CA ILE A 67 3.30 -0.01 -2.81
C ILE A 67 4.72 -0.06 -3.36
N LYS A 68 5.18 -1.24 -3.76
CA LYS A 68 6.49 -1.45 -4.36
C LYS A 68 6.35 -2.09 -5.73
N VAL A 69 6.67 -1.32 -6.77
CA VAL A 69 6.57 -1.78 -8.17
C VAL A 69 7.93 -2.15 -8.79
N SER A 70 9.02 -1.94 -8.07
CA SER A 70 10.34 -2.43 -8.46
C SER A 70 11.12 -2.95 -7.25
N ARG A 71 12.07 -3.86 -7.50
CA ARG A 71 12.96 -4.37 -6.45
C ARG A 71 13.83 -3.26 -5.85
N ALA A 72 14.23 -2.27 -6.65
CA ALA A 72 14.98 -1.11 -6.18
C ALA A 72 14.15 -0.25 -5.21
N ASP A 73 12.87 -0.04 -5.50
CA ASP A 73 11.94 0.67 -4.62
C ASP A 73 11.74 -0.07 -3.29
N LEU A 74 11.56 -1.40 -3.36
CA LEU A 74 11.44 -2.24 -2.15
C LEU A 74 12.68 -2.17 -1.26
N LEU A 75 13.88 -2.32 -1.85
CA LEU A 75 15.14 -2.32 -1.09
C LEU A 75 15.60 -0.92 -0.68
N GLY A 76 15.13 0.13 -1.37
CA GLY A 76 15.43 1.53 -1.06
C GLY A 76 14.71 2.06 0.18
N ASP A 77 13.64 1.39 0.62
CA ASP A 77 12.84 1.81 1.77
C ASP A 77 13.45 1.40 3.11
N GLY A 78 14.67 1.88 3.39
CA GLY A 78 15.44 1.52 4.59
C GLY A 78 14.87 2.06 5.91
N LYS A 79 13.75 2.77 5.90
CA LYS A 79 13.13 3.38 7.09
C LYS A 79 11.62 3.13 7.17
N TRP A 80 11.14 2.11 6.48
CA TRP A 80 9.74 1.70 6.48
C TRP A 80 9.18 1.40 7.89
N GLN A 81 10.04 1.07 8.85
CA GLN A 81 9.63 0.81 10.24
C GLN A 81 9.05 2.06 10.92
N ASP A 82 9.38 3.26 10.45
CA ASP A 82 8.80 4.53 10.95
C ASP A 82 7.26 4.54 10.80
N TYR A 83 6.73 3.82 9.81
CA TYR A 83 5.30 3.76 9.51
C TYR A 83 4.53 2.91 10.54
N LEU A 84 5.20 2.01 11.26
CA LEU A 84 4.57 1.15 12.27
C LEU A 84 4.03 1.96 13.46
N ALA A 85 4.57 3.14 13.72
CA ALA A 85 4.04 4.07 14.73
C ALA A 85 2.70 4.72 14.33
N HIS A 86 2.22 4.49 13.11
CA HIS A 86 1.06 5.16 12.53
C HIS A 86 -0.07 4.21 12.11
N CYS A 87 0.08 2.90 12.27
CA CYS A 87 -0.93 1.91 11.89
C CYS A 87 -1.07 0.76 12.89
N ASP A 88 -2.25 0.14 12.89
CA ASP A 88 -2.45 -1.15 13.57
C ASP A 88 -1.93 -2.30 12.71
N ARG A 89 -2.09 -2.18 11.38
CA ARG A 89 -1.67 -3.18 10.39
C ARG A 89 -0.84 -2.52 9.31
N PHE A 90 0.22 -3.19 8.88
CA PHE A 90 1.10 -2.73 7.81
C PHE A 90 1.15 -3.81 6.72
N PHE A 91 0.92 -3.42 5.48
CA PHE A 91 1.05 -4.30 4.32
C PHE A 91 2.04 -3.73 3.32
N TRP A 92 2.82 -4.63 2.72
CA TRP A 92 3.42 -4.37 1.42
C TRP A 92 2.39 -4.70 0.33
N ALA A 93 2.33 -3.91 -0.73
CA ALA A 93 1.58 -4.22 -1.93
C ALA A 93 2.51 -4.25 -3.15
N VAL A 94 2.47 -5.33 -3.91
CA VAL A 94 3.32 -5.54 -5.08
C VAL A 94 2.48 -5.95 -6.30
N PRO A 95 2.94 -5.65 -7.53
CA PRO A 95 2.23 -6.10 -8.72
C PRO A 95 2.31 -7.63 -8.88
N ALA A 96 1.33 -8.22 -9.57
CA ALA A 96 1.42 -9.61 -9.99
C ALA A 96 2.70 -9.86 -10.81
N GLY A 97 3.41 -10.96 -10.53
CA GLY A 97 4.70 -11.28 -11.16
C GLY A 97 5.93 -10.61 -10.54
N PHE A 98 5.76 -9.77 -9.51
CA PHE A 98 6.87 -9.20 -8.75
C PHE A 98 7.62 -10.25 -7.93
N ASP A 99 8.96 -10.22 -7.96
CA ASP A 99 9.81 -11.03 -7.08
C ASP A 99 9.75 -10.51 -5.62
N ALA A 100 8.77 -11.00 -4.87
CA ALA A 100 8.53 -10.64 -3.47
C ALA A 100 9.46 -11.35 -2.47
N SER A 101 10.42 -12.16 -2.93
CA SER A 101 11.32 -12.93 -2.05
C SER A 101 12.05 -12.12 -0.97
N PRO A 102 12.42 -10.83 -1.14
CA PRO A 102 13.03 -10.07 -0.05
C PRO A 102 12.09 -9.88 1.14
N ILE A 103 10.78 -9.77 0.90
CA ILE A 103 9.76 -9.51 1.93
C ILE A 103 9.60 -10.71 2.88
N ASP A 104 10.10 -11.89 2.49
CA ASP A 104 10.16 -13.07 3.35
C ASP A 104 11.38 -13.08 4.28
N GLY A 105 12.34 -12.18 4.04
CA GLY A 105 13.54 -12.02 4.86
C GLY A 105 13.28 -11.28 6.18
N PRO A 106 14.16 -11.47 7.18
CA PRO A 106 13.99 -10.88 8.52
C PRO A 106 13.97 -9.34 8.52
N ALA A 107 14.61 -8.68 7.54
CA ALA A 107 14.62 -7.22 7.42
C ALA A 107 13.22 -6.61 7.19
N PHE A 108 12.28 -7.40 6.66
CA PHE A 108 10.91 -6.97 6.34
C PHE A 108 9.87 -7.45 7.36
N LEU A 109 10.32 -8.14 8.42
CA LEU A 109 9.50 -8.63 9.53
C LEU A 109 8.23 -9.36 9.03
N PRO A 110 8.33 -10.50 8.34
CA PRO A 110 7.18 -11.19 7.73
C PRO A 110 6.10 -11.60 8.74
N GLU A 111 6.46 -11.79 10.02
CA GLU A 111 5.52 -12.06 11.12
C GLU A 111 4.75 -10.81 11.59
N ARG A 112 5.21 -9.61 11.21
CA ARG A 112 4.58 -8.32 11.51
C ARG A 112 3.81 -7.77 10.31
N THR A 113 4.38 -7.93 9.12
CA THR A 113 3.91 -7.29 7.88
C THR A 113 3.11 -8.27 7.02
N GLY A 114 2.00 -7.78 6.49
CA GLY A 114 1.25 -8.52 5.48
C GLY A 114 1.80 -8.26 4.08
N LEU A 115 1.33 -9.07 3.14
CA LEU A 115 1.64 -8.94 1.72
C LEU A 115 0.35 -9.01 0.91
N ILE A 116 0.18 -8.02 0.04
CA ILE A 116 -0.89 -7.92 -0.94
C ILE A 116 -0.26 -8.03 -2.33
N VAL A 117 -0.87 -8.83 -3.20
CA VAL A 117 -0.57 -8.85 -4.63
C VAL A 117 -1.73 -8.22 -5.36
N ALA A 118 -1.45 -7.30 -6.29
CA ALA A 118 -2.48 -6.51 -6.96
C ALA A 118 -2.19 -6.28 -8.44
N ASP A 119 -3.25 -5.94 -9.17
CA ASP A 119 -3.19 -5.34 -10.50
C ASP A 119 -4.13 -4.12 -10.57
N ARG A 120 -4.40 -3.60 -11.77
CA ARG A 120 -5.30 -2.45 -11.97
C ARG A 120 -6.78 -2.75 -11.72
N TYR A 121 -7.15 -4.03 -11.62
CA TYR A 121 -8.52 -4.50 -11.48
C TYR A 121 -8.83 -4.83 -10.04
N ASP A 122 -7.96 -5.58 -9.37
CA ASP A 122 -8.18 -6.08 -8.02
C ASP A 122 -6.86 -6.33 -7.24
N ALA A 123 -7.00 -6.81 -6.00
CA ALA A 123 -5.91 -7.28 -5.16
C ALA A 123 -6.33 -8.44 -4.26
N ALA A 124 -5.34 -9.20 -3.79
CA ALA A 124 -5.51 -10.30 -2.84
C ALA A 124 -4.46 -10.23 -1.74
N VAL A 125 -4.89 -10.45 -0.49
CA VAL A 125 -3.98 -10.64 0.64
C VAL A 125 -3.41 -12.06 0.54
N VAL A 126 -2.10 -12.18 0.32
CA VAL A 126 -1.39 -13.47 0.26
C VAL A 126 -0.68 -13.82 1.56
N ARG A 127 -0.41 -12.80 2.39
CA ARG A 127 0.02 -12.96 3.79
C ARG A 127 -0.68 -11.94 4.66
N GLU A 128 -1.31 -12.40 5.73
CA GLU A 128 -2.00 -11.52 6.67
C GLU A 128 -1.02 -10.72 7.53
N ALA A 129 -1.31 -9.42 7.73
CA ALA A 129 -0.57 -8.60 8.68
C ALA A 129 -1.05 -8.86 10.11
N ARG A 130 -0.11 -8.99 11.05
CA ARG A 130 -0.42 -8.94 12.50
C ARG A 130 -1.09 -7.62 12.85
N THR A 131 -1.96 -7.64 13.85
CA THR A 131 -2.56 -6.41 14.40
C THR A 131 -1.82 -6.01 15.67
N ASP A 132 -1.14 -4.87 15.65
CA ASP A 132 -0.53 -4.26 16.84
C ASP A 132 -1.28 -2.97 17.17
N PRO A 133 -2.11 -2.94 18.22
CA PRO A 133 -2.96 -1.79 18.47
C PRO A 133 -2.20 -0.48 18.69
N LEU A 134 -2.60 0.58 17.98
CA LEU A 134 -2.13 1.93 18.25
C LEU A 134 -2.63 2.43 19.62
N ALA A 135 -1.76 3.18 20.30
CA ALA A 135 -2.15 3.98 21.45
C ALA A 135 -3.31 4.94 21.10
N ALA A 136 -4.26 5.12 22.01
CA ALA A 136 -5.51 5.85 21.74
C ALA A 136 -5.28 7.29 21.24
N HIS A 137 -4.30 7.99 21.80
CA HIS A 137 -3.97 9.37 21.38
C HIS A 137 -3.39 9.42 19.96
N VAL A 138 -2.59 8.43 19.56
CA VAL A 138 -2.06 8.30 18.19
C VAL A 138 -3.19 8.01 17.21
N ARG A 139 -4.06 7.05 17.54
CA ARG A 139 -5.24 6.73 16.72
C ARG A 139 -6.13 7.94 16.48
N LYS A 140 -6.44 8.71 17.53
CA LYS A 140 -7.24 9.93 17.45
C LYS A 140 -6.62 10.93 16.46
N ARG A 141 -5.31 11.17 16.59
CA ARG A 141 -4.58 12.09 15.72
C ARG A 141 -4.59 11.63 14.26
N CYS A 142 -4.23 10.37 14.00
CA CYS A 142 -4.18 9.82 12.64
C CYS A 142 -5.57 9.80 11.99
N THR A 143 -6.62 9.46 12.74
CA THR A 143 -8.02 9.49 12.25
C THR A 143 -8.47 10.89 11.89
N LEU A 144 -8.15 11.90 12.73
CA LEU A 144 -8.48 13.30 12.43
C LEU A 144 -7.75 13.79 11.18
N ALA A 145 -6.46 13.44 11.02
CA ALA A 145 -5.67 13.79 9.85
C ALA A 145 -6.23 13.14 8.57
N PHE A 146 -6.60 11.86 8.64
CA PHE A 146 -7.28 11.13 7.57
C PHE A 146 -8.58 11.83 7.16
N ALA A 147 -9.48 12.06 8.11
CA ALA A 147 -10.80 12.65 7.85
C ALA A 147 -10.71 14.05 7.23
N ARG A 148 -9.84 14.91 7.77
CA ARG A 148 -9.63 16.26 7.21
C ARG A 148 -9.05 16.23 5.80
N ARG A 149 -8.21 15.25 5.48
CA ARG A 149 -7.61 15.11 4.14
C ARG A 149 -8.61 14.53 3.14
N ALA A 150 -9.36 13.52 3.53
CA ALA A 150 -10.46 12.97 2.74
C ALA A 150 -11.48 14.06 2.40
N GLY A 151 -11.94 14.82 3.39
CA GLY A 151 -12.89 15.92 3.20
C GLY A 151 -12.36 17.01 2.25
N ARG A 152 -11.10 17.44 2.40
CA ARG A 152 -10.49 18.41 1.48
C ARG A 152 -10.40 17.91 0.05
N ARG A 153 -10.08 16.63 -0.16
CA ARG A 153 -10.04 16.03 -1.50
C ARG A 153 -11.42 15.92 -2.12
N LEU A 154 -12.44 15.58 -1.33
CA LEU A 154 -13.83 15.57 -1.78
C LEU A 154 -14.28 16.98 -2.19
N ILE A 155 -13.95 18.00 -1.39
CA ILE A 155 -14.24 19.40 -1.73
C ILE A 155 -13.56 19.78 -3.05
N ALA A 156 -12.25 19.52 -3.19
CA ALA A 156 -11.52 19.84 -4.43
C ALA A 156 -12.04 19.09 -5.66
N LEU A 157 -12.63 17.90 -5.48
CA LEU A 157 -13.28 17.15 -6.56
C LEU A 157 -14.65 17.74 -6.93
N ALA A 158 -15.42 18.18 -5.92
CA ALA A 158 -16.75 18.75 -6.11
C ALA A 158 -16.73 20.20 -6.59
N ASP A 159 -15.71 20.96 -6.16
CA ASP A 159 -15.46 22.36 -6.47
C ASP A 159 -13.94 22.58 -6.68
N PRO A 160 -13.45 22.39 -7.91
CA PRO A 160 -12.05 22.58 -8.24
C PRO A 160 -11.52 24.00 -8.00
N ASP A 161 -12.40 25.01 -8.00
CA ASP A 161 -12.03 26.42 -7.79
C ASP A 161 -11.90 26.77 -6.29
N ALA A 162 -12.27 25.85 -5.40
CA ALA A 162 -12.13 26.03 -3.96
C ALA A 162 -10.66 26.02 -3.46
N GLY A 163 -9.63 25.81 -4.30
CA GLY A 163 -8.24 25.96 -3.85
C GLY A 163 -7.16 26.17 -4.93
N PRO A 164 -5.96 26.72 -4.59
CA PRO A 164 -5.61 27.44 -3.37
C PRO A 164 -5.73 28.96 -3.53
N GLY A 165 -6.58 29.54 -2.68
CA GLY A 165 -6.52 30.92 -2.22
C GLY A 165 -6.41 30.98 -0.69
N PHE A 166 -5.43 30.29 -0.10
CA PHE A 166 -4.95 30.45 1.29
C PHE A 166 -3.52 29.89 1.41
#